data_AF-A0A938FXK5-F1
#
_entry.id   AF-A0A938FXK5-F1
#
_cell.length_a   1.000
_cell.length_b   1.000
_cell.length_c   1.000
_cell.angle_alpha   90.00
_cell.angle_beta   90.00
_cell.angle_gamma   90.00
#
_symmetry.space_group_name_H-M   'P 1'
#
loop_
_entity.id
_entity.type
_entity.pdbx_description
1 polymer ?
#
loop_
_entity_poly.entity_id
_entity_poly.type
_entity_poly.pdbx_seq_one_letter_code
_entity_poly.pdbx_strand_id
1 'polypeptide(L)'
;MLPEAVREITRLITSSVPRSVQLDLDLAPGLPQIQQLIMNLVINAAEAHGESPGRVRISTSLKLVDEDYLRRIPQFHLAPGAYVCLRVTDAGSGMDEATLAKIFDPFFTTKSAGRGPGLAAAHGTARARALRLRSPAGG
;
A
#
# COMPACT_ATOMS: atom_id res chain seq x y z
N MET A 1 15.71 -18.66 -8.09
CA MET A 1 16.09 -17.97 -6.83
C MET A 1 15.34 -16.64 -6.76
N LEU A 2 14.77 -16.27 -5.61
CA LEU A 2 14.18 -14.93 -5.43
C LEU A 2 15.29 -13.86 -5.43
N PRO A 3 15.12 -12.72 -6.10
CA PRO A 3 16.08 -11.62 -6.08
C PRO A 3 16.38 -11.14 -4.66
N GLU A 4 17.62 -10.74 -4.38
CA GLU A 4 18.08 -10.35 -3.05
C GLU A 4 17.24 -9.22 -2.43
N ALA A 5 16.87 -8.22 -3.23
CA ALA A 5 15.99 -7.12 -2.83
C ALA A 5 14.61 -7.62 -2.35
N VAL A 6 14.02 -8.63 -3.00
CA VAL A 6 12.72 -9.20 -2.59
C VAL A 6 12.86 -9.94 -1.26
N ARG A 7 13.98 -10.64 -1.05
CA ARG A 7 14.27 -11.37 0.20
C ARG A 7 14.47 -10.42 1.37
N GLU A 8 15.14 -9.29 1.16
CA GLU A 8 15.34 -8.26 2.18
C GLU A 8 14.03 -7.59 2.57
N ILE A 9 13.24 -7.15 1.59
CA ILE A 9 11.91 -6.57 1.81
C ILE A 9 11.02 -7.54 2.59
N THR A 10 10.99 -8.81 2.19
CA THR A 10 10.19 -9.85 2.87
C THR A 10 10.58 -9.99 4.34
N ARG A 11 11.89 -10.01 4.65
CA ARG A 11 12.38 -10.11 6.04
C ARG A 11 11.97 -8.90 6.87
N LEU A 12 12.14 -7.69 6.34
CA LEU A 12 11.83 -6.46 7.05
C LEU A 12 10.33 -6.35 7.34
N ILE A 13 9.48 -6.62 6.34
CA ILE A 13 8.02 -6.59 6.53
C ILE A 13 7.60 -7.61 7.60
N THR A 14 8.10 -8.85 7.49
CA THR A 14 7.74 -9.92 8.44
C THR A 14 8.15 -9.57 9.88
N SER A 15 9.26 -8.84 10.06
CA SER A 15 9.71 -8.41 11.38
C SER A 15 8.93 -7.21 11.97
N SER A 16 8.25 -6.44 11.11
CA SER A 16 7.58 -5.19 11.50
C SER A 16 6.07 -5.35 11.72
N VAL A 17 5.50 -6.49 11.34
CA VAL A 17 4.06 -6.77 11.42
C VAL A 17 3.75 -7.65 12.63
N PRO A 18 2.64 -7.42 13.37
CA PRO A 18 2.22 -8.29 14.46
C PRO A 18 2.06 -9.74 14.03
N ARG A 19 2.42 -10.71 14.89
CA ARG A 19 2.28 -12.15 14.59
C ARG A 19 0.83 -12.60 14.35
N SER A 20 -0.15 -11.81 14.78
CA SER A 20 -1.58 -12.04 14.55
C SER A 20 -1.99 -11.79 13.09
N VAL A 21 -1.16 -11.12 12.29
CA VAL A 21 -1.45 -10.81 10.89
C VAL A 21 -0.69 -11.76 9.97
N GLN A 22 -1.43 -12.49 9.15
CA GLN A 22 -0.88 -13.33 8.09
C GLN A 22 -0.48 -12.46 6.89
N LEU A 23 0.76 -12.64 6.41
CA LEU A 23 1.27 -11.96 5.22
C LEU A 23 1.30 -12.89 4.01
N ASP A 24 0.75 -12.40 2.89
CA ASP A 24 0.80 -13.06 1.58
C ASP A 24 1.54 -12.14 0.60
N LEU A 25 2.68 -12.59 0.08
CA LEU A 25 3.60 -11.78 -0.73
C LEU A 25 3.78 -12.36 -2.13
N ASP A 26 3.41 -11.58 -3.14
CA ASP A 26 3.57 -11.88 -4.55
C ASP A 26 4.34 -10.73 -5.25
N LEU A 27 5.67 -10.73 -5.10
CA LEU A 27 6.52 -9.61 -5.50
C LEU A 27 7.40 -9.95 -6.71
N ALA A 28 7.37 -9.07 -7.70
CA ALA A 28 8.22 -9.11 -8.87
C ALA A 28 9.64 -8.63 -8.54
N PRO A 29 10.66 -9.08 -9.28
CA PRO A 29 12.02 -8.55 -9.19
C PRO A 29 12.08 -7.03 -9.44
N GLY A 30 13.05 -6.34 -8.83
CA GLY A 30 13.41 -4.97 -9.25
C GLY A 30 12.68 -3.83 -8.53
N LEU A 31 12.23 -4.04 -7.29
CA LEU A 31 11.54 -3.02 -6.48
C LEU A 31 12.40 -2.20 -5.45
N PRO A 32 13.74 -2.05 -5.53
CA PRO A 32 14.53 -1.47 -4.43
C PRO A 32 14.05 -0.09 -3.95
N GLN A 33 13.61 0.77 -4.88
CA GLN A 33 13.19 2.14 -4.55
C GLN A 33 11.76 2.23 -3.98
N ILE A 34 11.01 1.12 -3.95
CA ILE A 34 9.60 1.06 -3.49
C ILE A 34 9.54 0.40 -2.10
N GLN A 35 10.67 -0.02 -1.53
CA GLN A 35 10.74 -0.68 -0.23
C GLN A 35 10.10 0.14 0.89
N GLN A 36 10.43 1.43 1.02
CA GLN A 36 9.82 2.29 2.04
C GLN A 36 8.32 2.47 1.84
N LEU A 37 7.88 2.59 0.58
CA LEU A 37 6.46 2.68 0.23
C LEU A 37 5.71 1.40 0.62
N ILE A 38 6.26 0.24 0.30
CA ILE A 38 5.68 -1.06 0.68
C ILE A 38 5.62 -1.17 2.20
N MET A 39 6.71 -0.88 2.92
CA MET A 39 6.73 -0.92 4.39
C MET A 39 5.62 -0.07 5.00
N ASN A 40 5.48 1.17 4.55
CA ASN A 40 4.46 2.08 5.08
C ASN A 40 3.03 1.56 4.79
N LEU A 41 2.78 1.04 3.59
CA LEU A 41 1.46 0.50 3.25
C LEU A 41 1.14 -0.76 4.06
N VAL A 42 2.11 -1.65 4.27
CA VAL A 42 1.91 -2.89 5.01
C VAL A 42 1.71 -2.65 6.49
N ILE A 43 2.48 -1.74 7.09
CA ILE A 43 2.30 -1.36 8.49
C ILE A 43 0.88 -0.82 8.69
N ASN A 44 0.42 0.10 7.84
CA ASN A 44 -0.93 0.64 7.93
C ASN A 44 -2.01 -0.43 7.72
N ALA A 45 -1.82 -1.34 6.77
CA ALA A 45 -2.73 -2.46 6.51
C ALA A 45 -2.80 -3.44 7.70
N ALA A 46 -1.66 -3.73 8.34
CA ALA A 46 -1.62 -4.60 9.51
C ALA A 46 -2.26 -3.95 10.74
N GLU A 47 -2.01 -2.66 10.96
CA GLU A 47 -2.61 -1.91 12.07
C GLU A 47 -4.13 -1.77 11.93
N ALA A 48 -4.67 -1.80 10.70
CA ALA A 48 -6.12 -1.79 10.46
C ALA A 48 -6.84 -3.02 11.06
N HIS A 49 -6.10 -4.09 11.40
CA HIS A 49 -6.64 -5.27 12.09
C HIS A 49 -6.64 -5.14 13.62
N GLY A 50 -5.96 -4.15 14.20
CA GLY A 50 -5.86 -3.99 15.65
C GLY A 50 -5.31 -5.24 16.35
N GLU A 51 -6.03 -5.72 17.36
CA GLU A 51 -5.68 -6.97 18.08
C GLU A 51 -6.24 -8.23 17.41
N SER A 52 -7.13 -8.07 16.43
CA SER A 52 -7.77 -9.20 15.76
C SER A 52 -6.81 -9.88 14.77
N PRO A 53 -6.91 -11.21 14.60
CA PRO A 53 -6.23 -11.89 13.51
C PRO A 53 -6.62 -11.30 12.16
N GLY A 54 -5.65 -11.19 11.27
CA GLY A 54 -5.83 -10.51 10.01
C GLY A 54 -5.07 -11.13 8.86
N ARG A 55 -5.35 -10.66 7.65
CA ARG A 55 -4.58 -11.01 6.47
C ARG A 55 -4.28 -9.77 5.66
N VAL A 56 -3.00 -9.54 5.40
CA VAL A 56 -2.53 -8.52 4.46
C VAL A 56 -1.87 -9.22 3.27
N ARG A 57 -2.37 -8.93 2.07
CA ARG A 57 -1.80 -9.40 0.81
C ARG A 57 -1.10 -8.25 0.09
N ILE A 58 0.15 -8.46 -0.29
CA ILE A 58 0.90 -7.55 -1.16
C ILE A 58 1.19 -8.27 -2.47
N SER A 59 0.87 -7.63 -3.58
CA SER A 59 1.15 -8.15 -4.91
C SER A 59 1.69 -7.07 -5.83
N THR A 60 2.58 -7.46 -6.74
CA THR A 60 2.98 -6.63 -7.87
C THR A 60 2.67 -7.32 -9.18
N SER A 61 2.11 -6.58 -10.12
CA SER A 61 1.76 -7.09 -11.45
C SER A 61 2.14 -6.08 -12.52
N LEU A 62 2.51 -6.57 -13.70
CA LEU A 62 2.58 -5.71 -14.88
C LEU A 62 1.15 -5.48 -15.37
N LYS A 63 0.77 -4.22 -15.53
CA LYS A 63 -0.54 -3.82 -16.02
C LYS A 63 -0.37 -2.92 -17.23
N LEU A 64 -0.98 -3.31 -18.35
CA LEU A 64 -1.17 -2.42 -19.47
C LEU A 64 -2.30 -1.44 -19.12
N VAL A 65 -1.99 -0.15 -19.18
CA VAL A 65 -2.92 0.94 -18.95
C VAL A 65 -3.22 1.55 -20.31
N ASP A 66 -4.48 1.46 -20.72
CA ASP A 66 -5.01 2.09 -21.92
C ASP A 66 -5.78 3.37 -21.59
N GLU A 67 -6.18 4.11 -22.61
CA GLU A 67 -6.95 5.34 -22.45
C GLU A 67 -8.28 5.11 -21.73
N ASP A 68 -8.93 3.97 -21.98
CA ASP A 68 -10.19 3.56 -21.33
C ASP A 68 -10.02 3.43 -19.81
N TYR A 69 -8.91 2.83 -19.37
CA TYR A 69 -8.58 2.73 -17.95
C TYR A 69 -8.28 4.11 -17.37
N LEU A 70 -7.54 4.96 -18.07
CA LEU A 70 -7.21 6.32 -17.62
C LEU A 70 -8.46 7.18 -17.45
N ARG A 71 -9.47 7.04 -18.33
CA ARG A 71 -10.76 7.71 -18.17
C ARG A 71 -11.50 7.33 -16.88
N ARG A 72 -11.22 6.16 -16.29
CA ARG A 72 -11.80 5.71 -15.00
C ARG A 72 -11.02 6.21 -13.78
N ILE A 73 -9.88 6.86 -13.99
CA ILE A 73 -9.00 7.40 -12.95
C ILE A 73 -8.44 8.78 -13.34
N PRO A 74 -9.30 9.74 -13.72
CA PRO A 74 -8.89 11.02 -14.32
C PRO A 74 -8.02 11.89 -13.40
N GLN A 75 -7.99 11.61 -12.10
CA GLN A 75 -7.13 12.29 -11.14
C GLN A 75 -5.63 11.99 -11.32
N PHE A 76 -5.26 10.93 -12.06
CA PHE A 76 -3.86 10.62 -12.35
C PHE A 76 -3.52 11.02 -13.79
N HIS A 77 -2.52 11.90 -13.93
CA HIS A 77 -2.01 12.35 -15.21
C HIS A 77 -0.95 11.36 -15.73
N LEU A 78 -1.41 10.21 -16.24
CA LEU A 78 -0.55 9.17 -16.80
C LEU A 78 -0.75 9.06 -18.31
N ALA A 79 0.28 8.62 -19.02
CA ALA A 79 0.15 8.20 -20.41
C ALA A 79 -0.29 6.73 -20.50
N PRO A 80 -0.94 6.30 -21.58
CA PRO A 80 -1.12 4.87 -21.86
C PRO A 80 0.25 4.16 -21.92
N GLY A 81 0.33 2.95 -21.38
CA GLY A 81 1.58 2.19 -21.35
C GLY A 81 1.60 1.05 -20.34
N ALA A 82 2.75 0.38 -20.24
CA ALA A 82 2.96 -0.70 -19.28
C ALA A 82 3.46 -0.15 -17.94
N TYR A 83 2.73 -0.46 -16.86
CA TYR A 83 3.04 -0.01 -15.51
C TYR A 83 3.20 -1.20 -14.57
N VAL A 84 4.16 -1.10 -13.64
CA VAL A 84 4.18 -2.00 -12.48
C VAL A 84 3.15 -1.48 -11.47
N CYS A 85 2.14 -2.31 -11.21
CA CYS A 85 1.10 -2.04 -10.24
C CYS A 85 1.43 -2.74 -8.93
N LEU A 86 1.62 -1.97 -7.86
CA LEU A 86 1.67 -2.46 -6.49
C LEU A 86 0.26 -2.43 -5.89
N ARG A 87 -0.18 -3.55 -5.33
CA ARG A 87 -1.47 -3.68 -4.64
C ARG A 87 -1.23 -4.22 -3.23
N VAL A 88 -1.74 -3.50 -2.24
CA VAL A 88 -1.85 -3.94 -0.86
C VAL A 88 -3.33 -4.12 -0.56
N THR A 89 -3.71 -5.21 0.08
CA THR A 89 -5.10 -5.55 0.41
C THR A 89 -5.14 -6.12 1.81
N ASP A 90 -5.97 -5.52 2.66
CA ASP A 90 -6.28 -6.00 3.99
C ASP A 90 -7.79 -6.17 4.15
N ALA A 91 -8.18 -6.84 5.23
CA ALA A 91 -9.56 -6.98 5.66
C ALA A 91 -9.74 -6.36 7.06
N GLY A 92 -9.04 -5.26 7.32
CA GLY A 92 -9.13 -4.53 8.58
C GLY A 92 -10.43 -3.72 8.69
N SER A 93 -10.47 -2.78 9.63
CA SER A 93 -11.63 -1.92 9.90
C SER A 93 -12.07 -1.03 8.73
N GLY A 94 -11.24 -0.92 7.70
CA GLY A 94 -11.44 0.00 6.58
C GLY A 94 -11.26 1.46 6.97
N MET A 95 -11.64 2.37 6.07
CA MET A 95 -11.59 3.82 6.27
C MET A 95 -12.90 4.46 5.84
N ASP A 96 -13.41 5.40 6.64
CA ASP A 96 -14.52 6.25 6.23
C ASP A 96 -14.06 7.30 5.19
N GLU A 97 -15.02 7.94 4.53
CA GLU A 97 -14.76 8.91 3.47
C GLU A 97 -13.96 10.13 3.96
N ALA A 98 -14.23 10.58 5.19
CA ALA A 98 -13.51 11.70 5.80
C ALA A 98 -12.04 11.37 6.06
N THR A 99 -11.75 10.14 6.46
CA THR A 99 -10.39 9.60 6.64
C THR A 99 -9.72 9.49 5.29
N LEU A 100 -10.36 8.85 4.30
CA LEU A 100 -9.84 8.68 2.93
C LEU A 100 -9.43 10.01 2.28
N ALA A 101 -10.17 11.09 2.53
CA ALA A 101 -9.85 12.41 1.99
C ALA A 101 -8.54 13.00 2.56
N LYS A 102 -8.16 12.60 3.77
CA LYS A 102 -7.05 13.19 4.54
C LYS A 102 -5.86 12.25 4.73
N ILE A 103 -5.96 10.96 4.37
CA ILE A 103 -4.88 9.97 4.60
C ILE A 103 -3.53 10.34 3.98
N PHE A 104 -3.54 11.23 3.00
CA PHE A 104 -2.34 11.69 2.31
C PHE A 104 -1.81 13.03 2.82
N ASP A 105 -2.53 13.67 3.75
CA ASP A 105 -2.10 14.91 4.36
C ASP A 105 -0.89 14.63 5.26
N PRO A 106 0.21 15.39 5.10
CA PRO A 106 1.31 15.36 6.05
C PRO A 106 0.74 15.59 7.46
N PHE A 107 1.12 14.75 8.42
CA PHE A 107 0.70 14.79 9.82
C PHE A 107 -0.71 14.27 10.16
N PHE A 108 -1.56 13.93 9.19
CA PHE A 108 -2.86 13.32 9.49
C PHE A 108 -2.70 11.88 10.04
N THR A 109 -3.39 11.57 11.14
CA THR A 109 -3.45 10.23 11.72
C THR A 109 -4.74 10.03 12.48
N THR A 110 -5.32 8.84 12.37
CA THR A 110 -6.41 8.38 13.23
C THR A 110 -5.90 7.64 14.47
N LYS A 111 -4.57 7.49 14.60
CA LYS A 111 -3.93 6.74 15.70
C LYS A 111 -3.64 7.66 16.89
N SER A 112 -4.04 7.21 18.07
CA SER A 112 -3.85 7.89 19.37
C SER A 112 -2.38 8.18 19.72
N ALA A 113 -1.43 7.41 19.18
CA ALA A 113 0.00 7.56 19.45
C ALA A 113 0.74 8.56 18.54
N GLY A 114 0.05 9.34 17.69
CA GLY A 114 0.68 10.36 16.83
C GLY A 114 1.54 9.82 15.68
N ARG A 115 1.59 8.49 15.45
CA ARG A 115 2.33 7.86 14.33
C ARG A 115 1.55 7.95 13.02
N GLY A 116 1.45 9.16 12.47
CA GLY A 116 0.80 9.48 11.19
C GLY A 116 1.61 9.49 9.88
N PRO A 117 2.96 9.53 9.85
CA PRO A 117 3.65 9.94 8.63
C PRO A 117 3.70 8.86 7.53
N GLY A 118 3.26 7.62 7.80
CA GLY A 118 3.46 6.47 6.89
C GLY A 118 2.81 6.66 5.52
N LEU A 119 1.53 7.02 5.46
CA LEU A 119 0.82 7.23 4.19
C LEU A 119 1.18 8.55 3.49
N ALA A 120 1.49 9.61 4.26
CA ALA A 120 2.01 10.85 3.69
C ALA A 120 3.39 10.67 3.04
N ALA A 121 4.30 9.90 3.68
CA ALA A 121 5.58 9.52 3.10
C ALA A 121 5.41 8.59 1.87
N ALA A 122 4.41 7.70 1.90
CA ALA A 122 4.02 6.91 0.75
C ALA A 122 3.58 7.79 -0.43
N HIS A 123 2.81 8.86 -0.18
CA HIS A 123 2.39 9.81 -1.22
C HIS A 123 3.58 10.59 -1.82
N GLY A 124 4.53 11.02 -0.98
CA GLY A 124 5.75 11.70 -1.43
C GLY A 124 6.56 10.85 -2.42
N THR A 125 6.69 9.54 -2.17
CA THR A 125 7.33 8.59 -3.10
C THR A 125 6.43 8.22 -4.28
N ALA A 126 5.09 8.24 -4.11
CA ALA A 126 4.11 7.84 -5.11
C ALA A 126 3.73 8.93 -6.12
N ARG A 127 4.08 10.22 -5.91
CA ARG A 127 3.90 11.25 -6.96
C ARG A 127 4.62 10.91 -8.28
N ALA A 128 5.60 9.98 -8.23
CA ALA A 128 6.25 9.43 -9.42
C ALA A 128 5.56 8.16 -10.00
N ARG A 129 4.60 7.54 -9.30
CA ARG A 129 3.99 6.24 -9.62
C ARG A 129 2.55 6.16 -9.07
N ALA A 130 1.54 6.31 -9.92
CA ALA A 130 0.13 6.41 -9.54
C ALA A 130 -0.35 5.35 -8.54
N LEU A 131 -0.60 5.78 -7.30
CA LEU A 131 -1.12 4.96 -6.21
C LEU A 131 -2.64 5.12 -6.13
N ARG A 132 -3.38 4.01 -6.20
CA ARG A 132 -4.84 3.99 -5.99
C ARG A 132 -5.17 3.18 -4.74
N LEU A 133 -5.75 3.83 -3.74
CA LEU A 133 -6.27 3.16 -2.55
C LEU A 133 -7.78 2.91 -2.71
N ARG A 134 -8.24 1.76 -2.20
CA ARG A 134 -9.66 1.41 -2.07
C ARG A 134 -9.83 0.73 -0.72
N SER A 135 -10.73 1.25 0.10
CA SER A 135 -11.07 0.67 1.39
C SER A 135 -12.59 0.76 1.55
N PRO A 136 -13.36 -0.30 1.24
CA PRO A 136 -14.77 -0.30 1.57
C PRO A 136 -14.90 -0.30 3.10
N ALA A 137 -15.68 0.63 3.66
CA ALA A 137 -16.00 0.60 5.09
C ALA A 137 -16.66 -0.75 5.41
N GLY A 138 -16.23 -1.37 6.51
CA GLY A 138 -16.94 -2.53 7.06
C GLY A 138 -18.39 -2.14 7.35
N GLY A 139 -19.33 -2.98 6.91
CA GLY A 139 -20.76 -2.83 7.23
C GLY A 139 -21.05 -3.11 8.69
#